data_AF-A0A9R1PSQ8-F1
#
_entry.id   AF-A0A9R1PSQ8-F1
#
_cell.length_a   1.000
_cell.length_b   1.000
_cell.length_c   1.000
_cell.angle_alpha   90.00
_cell.angle_beta   90.00
_cell.angle_gamma   90.00
#
_symmetry.space_group_name_H-M   'P 1'
#
loop_
_entity.id
_entity.type
_entity.pdbx_description
1 polymer ?
#
loop_
_entity_poly.entity_id
_entity_poly.type
_entity_poly.pdbx_seq_one_letter_code
_entity_poly.pdbx_strand_id
1 'polypeptide(L)'
;MARPAAKALPPNHLVALAAVAILGLFLVADYLWASSRSAASSIWPSRLDISTRPTASRPPSEKQTKGNTSTGSMDISATFADLRAPELQWEQMAEAPVHSHVDIYNFSDNTWGGKFDMPKEMAHSHLGMVTDGRYIYVVTGQYGPQCRGPTARNFVLDTERKEWHDLPPLPVPRACVVANDKLLVIGGQEGDFMAKPGSPIFKCVRRSEMVYSDVYMLDDEMKWKELPPMPKPDSHIEFAWTNVNNSIIIAGGTTEKHPINKRMTLVGEVFRFNLETLEWSVIGRLPFRIKTTLVGYWDGWLYFTSGQRDKGPSNPSPKKVVGCMWRTKLHL
;
A
#
# COMPACT_ATOMS: atom_id res chain seq x y z
N MET A 1 -26.04 65.60 39.85
CA MET A 1 -25.82 64.31 39.15
C MET A 1 -25.29 63.31 40.15
N ALA A 2 -26.11 62.35 40.60
CA ALA A 2 -25.69 61.28 41.50
C ALA A 2 -25.90 59.94 40.79
N ARG A 3 -24.84 59.12 40.69
CA ARG A 3 -24.88 57.76 40.13
C ARG A 3 -25.64 56.83 41.08
N PRO A 4 -26.47 55.90 40.58
CA PRO A 4 -27.09 54.91 41.45
C PRO A 4 -26.08 53.83 41.83
N ALA A 5 -26.06 53.47 43.11
CA ALA A 5 -25.27 52.38 43.66
C ALA A 5 -25.83 51.01 43.23
N ALA A 6 -24.97 50.13 42.76
CA ALA A 6 -25.34 48.76 42.39
C ALA A 6 -25.75 47.98 43.64
N LYS A 7 -26.95 47.36 43.60
CA LYS A 7 -27.43 46.47 44.65
C LYS A 7 -26.61 45.18 44.65
N ALA A 8 -26.02 44.84 45.81
CA ALA A 8 -25.33 43.58 46.01
C ALA A 8 -26.29 42.39 45.84
N LEU A 9 -25.86 41.37 45.10
CA LEU A 9 -26.64 40.17 44.84
C LEU A 9 -26.90 39.40 46.16
N PRO A 10 -28.10 38.83 46.35
CA PRO A 10 -28.41 38.02 47.53
C PRO A 10 -27.44 36.82 47.67
N PRO A 11 -27.06 36.43 48.90
CA PRO A 11 -26.06 35.38 49.15
C PRO A 11 -26.39 34.03 48.50
N ASN A 12 -27.68 33.74 48.28
CA ASN A 12 -28.14 32.50 47.66
C ASN A 12 -27.74 32.38 46.18
N HIS A 13 -27.59 33.50 45.46
CA HIS A 13 -27.14 33.49 44.06
C HIS A 13 -25.63 33.26 43.94
N LEU A 14 -24.85 33.70 44.93
CA LEU A 14 -23.41 33.43 45.00
C LEU A 14 -23.14 31.94 45.23
N VAL A 15 -23.95 31.28 46.07
CA VAL A 15 -23.87 29.83 46.30
C VAL A 15 -24.24 29.04 45.05
N ALA A 16 -25.30 29.45 44.33
CA ALA A 16 -25.70 28.81 43.08
C ALA A 16 -24.63 28.96 41.98
N LEU A 17 -24.03 30.15 41.84
CA LEU A 17 -22.94 30.39 40.88
C LEU A 17 -21.68 29.58 41.24
N ALA A 18 -21.36 29.46 42.52
CA ALA A 18 -20.26 28.61 42.98
C ALA A 18 -20.52 27.12 42.67
N ALA A 19 -21.75 26.64 42.86
CA ALA A 19 -22.12 25.26 42.54
C ALA A 19 -22.02 24.96 41.04
N VAL A 20 -22.45 25.89 40.18
CA VAL A 20 -22.33 25.77 38.72
C VAL A 20 -20.86 25.79 38.28
N ALA A 21 -20.04 26.65 38.88
CA ALA A 21 -18.60 26.70 38.60
C ALA A 21 -17.88 25.41 39.00
N ILE A 22 -18.24 24.83 40.15
CA ILE A 22 -17.70 23.55 40.62
C ILE A 22 -18.12 22.41 39.68
N LEU A 23 -19.40 22.35 39.29
CA LEU A 23 -19.89 21.36 38.32
C LEU A 23 -19.19 21.50 36.96
N GLY A 24 -18.96 22.72 36.49
CA GLY A 24 -18.21 22.98 35.26
C GLY A 24 -16.75 22.49 35.35
N LEU A 25 -16.09 22.71 36.49
CA LEU A 25 -14.73 22.20 36.73
C LEU A 25 -14.67 20.67 36.75
N PHE A 26 -15.65 20.00 37.37
CA PHE A 26 -15.75 18.54 37.33
C PHE A 26 -15.97 18.02 35.92
N LEU A 27 -16.80 18.69 35.12
CA LEU A 27 -17.06 18.32 33.72
C LEU A 27 -15.80 18.46 32.85
N VAL A 28 -15.04 19.55 33.03
CA VAL A 28 -13.76 19.75 32.32
C VAL A 28 -12.71 18.73 32.75
N ALA A 29 -12.63 18.43 34.05
CA ALA A 29 -11.71 17.41 34.57
C ALA A 29 -12.06 16.01 34.05
N ASP A 30 -13.34 15.64 33.97
CA ASP A 30 -13.79 14.36 33.43
C ASP A 30 -13.50 14.26 31.92
N TYR A 31 -13.70 15.35 31.16
CA TYR A 31 -13.35 15.40 29.73
C TYR A 31 -11.84 15.23 29.50
N LEU A 32 -11.02 15.92 30.29
CA LEU A 32 -9.56 15.80 30.23
C LEU A 32 -9.08 14.41 30.67
N TRP A 33 -9.72 13.81 31.66
CA TRP A 33 -9.42 12.45 32.13
C TRP A 33 -9.84 11.38 31.11
N ALA A 34 -11.01 11.53 30.49
CA ALA A 34 -11.47 10.67 29.40
C ALA A 34 -10.54 10.76 28.19
N SER A 35 -10.06 11.96 27.83
CA SER A 35 -9.07 12.14 26.77
C SER A 35 -7.68 11.56 27.09
N SER A 36 -7.37 11.38 28.39
CA SER A 36 -6.10 10.80 28.85
C SER A 36 -6.12 9.27 28.92
N ARG A 37 -7.30 8.63 28.87
CA ARG A 37 -7.45 7.16 28.90
C ARG A 37 -7.20 6.48 27.55
N SER A 38 -6.94 7.22 26.48
CA SER A 38 -6.60 6.66 25.17
C SER A 38 -5.14 6.20 25.04
N ALA A 39 -4.34 6.29 26.11
CA ALA A 39 -2.99 5.72 26.17
C ALA A 39 -2.96 4.48 27.08
N ALA A 40 -3.82 3.49 26.83
CA ALA A 40 -3.67 2.15 27.39
C ALA A 40 -2.80 1.31 26.45
N SER A 41 -1.59 0.97 26.89
CA SER A 41 -0.73 0.00 26.23
C SER A 41 -1.43 -1.36 26.19
N SER A 42 -1.81 -1.78 24.98
CA SER A 42 -2.31 -3.14 24.75
C SER A 42 -1.16 -4.14 24.89
N ILE A 43 -0.97 -4.66 26.09
CA ILE A 43 -0.16 -5.85 26.35
C ILE A 43 -0.95 -7.05 25.82
N TRP A 44 -0.65 -7.52 24.62
CA TRP A 44 -1.18 -8.77 24.08
C TRP A 44 -0.21 -9.93 24.38
N PRO A 45 -0.69 -11.07 24.89
CA PRO A 45 0.08 -12.30 24.92
C PRO A 45 0.04 -12.96 23.54
N SER A 46 1.18 -12.94 22.84
CA SER A 46 1.40 -13.68 21.61
C SER A 46 1.67 -15.16 21.91
N ARG A 47 0.62 -15.99 21.84
CA ARG A 47 0.76 -17.44 21.57
C ARG A 47 -0.43 -17.94 20.74
N LEU A 48 -0.20 -18.11 19.45
CA LEU A 48 -1.03 -18.93 18.58
C LEU A 48 -0.22 -20.21 18.28
N ASP A 49 -0.53 -21.30 18.98
CA ASP A 49 0.07 -22.62 18.74
C ASP A 49 -0.66 -23.30 17.57
N ILE A 50 -0.03 -23.33 16.40
CA ILE A 50 -0.47 -24.18 15.27
C ILE A 50 0.41 -25.43 15.28
N SER A 51 -0.04 -26.45 16.01
CA SER A 51 0.46 -27.82 15.86
C SER A 51 -0.70 -28.72 15.44
N THR A 52 -0.92 -28.83 14.14
CA THR A 52 -1.57 -29.99 13.52
C THR A 52 -0.95 -30.21 12.14
N ARG A 53 -0.07 -31.21 12.06
CA ARG A 53 0.55 -31.68 10.83
C ARG A 53 -0.33 -32.78 10.25
N PRO A 54 -0.86 -32.69 9.01
CA PRO A 54 -1.48 -33.84 8.37
C PRO A 54 -0.40 -34.78 7.85
N THR A 55 -0.47 -36.04 8.27
CA THR A 55 0.36 -37.15 7.86
C THR A 55 0.14 -37.43 6.36
N ALA A 56 1.18 -37.24 5.54
CA ALA A 56 1.13 -37.61 4.12
C ALA A 56 1.25 -39.13 3.97
N SER A 57 0.19 -39.80 3.53
CA SER A 57 0.22 -41.20 3.12
C SER A 57 0.84 -41.34 1.73
N ARG A 58 1.83 -42.22 1.59
CA ARG A 58 2.54 -42.53 0.35
C ARG A 58 1.72 -43.50 -0.51
N PRO A 59 1.55 -43.29 -1.84
CA PRO A 59 0.91 -44.30 -2.69
C PRO A 59 1.88 -45.43 -3.07
N PRO A 60 1.39 -46.63 -3.44
CA PRO A 60 2.22 -47.80 -3.70
C PRO A 60 2.93 -47.72 -5.05
N SER A 61 4.11 -48.34 -5.11
CA SER A 61 4.95 -48.54 -6.28
C SER A 61 4.39 -49.65 -7.16
N GLU A 62 4.14 -49.39 -8.44
CA GLU A 62 3.88 -50.42 -9.45
C GLU A 62 4.95 -50.43 -10.56
N LYS A 63 5.31 -51.63 -10.99
CA LYS A 63 6.51 -51.98 -11.78
C LYS A 63 6.43 -51.52 -13.24
N GLN A 64 7.56 -51.02 -13.75
CA GLN A 64 7.78 -50.77 -15.17
C GLN A 64 7.81 -52.07 -15.98
N THR A 65 7.11 -52.07 -17.13
CA THR A 65 7.41 -52.98 -18.24
C THR A 65 7.77 -52.15 -19.46
N LYS A 66 8.95 -52.41 -20.04
CA LYS A 66 9.52 -51.73 -21.21
C LYS A 66 8.73 -52.04 -22.47
N GLY A 67 8.33 -50.99 -23.19
CA GLY A 67 7.94 -51.02 -24.60
C GLY A 67 8.66 -49.89 -25.32
N ASN A 68 9.51 -50.24 -26.29
CA ASN A 68 10.42 -49.35 -26.99
C ASN A 68 9.76 -48.84 -28.28
N THR A 69 9.58 -47.53 -28.44
CA THR A 69 9.44 -46.90 -29.76
C THR A 69 9.84 -45.43 -29.68
N SER A 70 10.97 -45.14 -30.32
CA SER A 70 11.53 -43.82 -30.56
C SER A 70 10.79 -43.11 -31.69
N THR A 71 10.19 -41.96 -31.42
CA THR A 71 10.03 -40.87 -32.41
C THR A 71 10.19 -39.55 -31.68
N GLY A 72 11.01 -38.67 -32.26
CA GLY A 72 11.62 -37.52 -31.59
C GLY A 72 10.65 -36.58 -30.90
N SER A 73 10.88 -36.36 -29.61
CA SER A 73 10.32 -35.25 -28.86
C SER A 73 11.47 -34.39 -28.34
N MET A 74 11.36 -33.07 -28.49
CA MET A 74 12.12 -32.16 -27.62
C MET A 74 11.80 -32.55 -26.19
N ASP A 75 12.80 -33.06 -25.46
CA ASP A 75 12.67 -33.45 -24.05
C ASP A 75 12.49 -32.19 -23.19
N ILE A 76 11.27 -31.65 -23.18
CA ILE A 76 10.78 -30.84 -22.08
C ILE A 76 10.65 -31.74 -20.86
N SER A 77 11.25 -31.32 -19.73
CA SER A 77 11.15 -32.03 -18.46
C SER A 77 9.70 -32.46 -18.18
N ALA A 78 9.47 -33.67 -17.69
CA ALA A 78 8.13 -34.24 -17.44
C ALA A 78 7.24 -33.36 -16.54
N THR A 79 7.81 -32.41 -15.79
CA THR A 79 7.08 -31.38 -15.03
C THR A 79 6.41 -30.31 -15.90
N PHE A 80 6.74 -30.23 -17.19
CA PHE A 80 6.21 -29.28 -18.17
C PHE A 80 5.43 -29.98 -19.29
N ALA A 81 5.36 -31.31 -19.28
CA ALA A 81 4.52 -32.05 -20.19
C ALA A 81 3.07 -31.96 -19.72
N ASP A 82 2.16 -31.60 -20.63
CA ASP A 82 0.73 -31.70 -20.35
C ASP A 82 0.40 -33.16 -20.01
N LEU A 83 -0.18 -33.38 -18.83
CA LEU A 83 -0.62 -34.70 -18.41
C LEU A 83 -1.81 -35.09 -19.28
N ARG A 84 -1.83 -36.33 -19.79
CA ARG A 84 -3.02 -36.87 -20.46
C ARG A 84 -4.18 -36.84 -19.48
N ALA A 85 -5.18 -36.04 -19.77
CA ALA A 85 -6.42 -35.93 -19.02
C ALA A 85 -7.61 -35.96 -20.00
N PRO A 86 -8.79 -36.42 -19.57
CA PRO A 86 -10.01 -36.27 -20.35
C PRO A 86 -10.29 -34.80 -20.66
N GLU A 87 -10.71 -34.51 -21.90
CA GLU A 87 -11.15 -33.16 -22.26
C GLU A 87 -12.46 -32.83 -21.55
N LEU A 88 -12.43 -31.81 -20.70
CA LEU A 88 -13.63 -31.27 -20.08
C LEU A 88 -14.33 -30.30 -21.05
N GLN A 89 -15.66 -30.39 -21.13
CA GLN A 89 -16.47 -29.42 -21.85
C GLN A 89 -16.63 -28.17 -20.96
N TRP A 90 -15.96 -27.09 -21.31
CA TRP A 90 -16.00 -25.83 -20.55
C TRP A 90 -17.02 -24.87 -21.14
N GLU A 91 -17.80 -24.23 -20.28
CA GLU A 91 -18.62 -23.07 -20.64
C GLU A 91 -17.93 -21.80 -20.15
N GLN A 92 -17.77 -20.81 -21.04
CA GLN A 92 -17.20 -19.51 -20.67
C GLN A 92 -18.25 -18.69 -19.93
N MET A 93 -18.05 -18.48 -18.62
CA MET A 93 -18.88 -17.58 -17.82
C MET A 93 -18.53 -16.11 -18.07
N ALA A 94 -19.45 -15.21 -17.72
CA ALA A 94 -19.20 -13.77 -17.72
C ALA A 94 -17.99 -13.43 -16.82
N GLU A 95 -17.19 -12.45 -17.23
CA GLU A 95 -16.02 -11.99 -16.47
C GLU A 95 -16.47 -11.51 -15.08
N ALA A 96 -15.84 -12.05 -14.03
CA ALA A 96 -16.07 -11.56 -12.68
C ALA A 96 -15.57 -10.11 -12.60
N PRO A 97 -16.41 -9.13 -12.25
CA PRO A 97 -15.97 -7.74 -12.17
C PRO A 97 -14.88 -7.64 -11.10
N VAL A 98 -13.80 -6.93 -11.42
CA VAL A 98 -12.84 -6.51 -10.39
C VAL A 98 -13.59 -5.62 -9.40
N HIS A 99 -13.46 -5.92 -8.11
CA HIS A 99 -14.21 -5.24 -7.05
C HIS A 99 -14.06 -3.72 -7.19
N SER A 100 -15.20 -3.04 -7.37
CA SER A 100 -15.24 -1.59 -7.59
C SER A 100 -16.02 -0.86 -6.47
N HIS A 101 -15.70 -1.17 -5.22
CA HIS A 101 -16.38 -0.62 -4.05
C HIS A 101 -15.41 -0.50 -2.88
N VAL A 102 -15.79 0.35 -1.93
CA VAL A 102 -15.17 0.47 -0.62
C VAL A 102 -15.93 -0.42 0.36
N ASP A 103 -15.22 -1.27 1.09
CA ASP A 103 -15.75 -2.00 2.24
C ASP A 103 -15.16 -1.40 3.53
N ILE A 104 -16.00 -1.17 4.55
CA ILE A 104 -15.60 -0.61 5.83
C ILE A 104 -15.58 -1.71 6.88
N TYR A 105 -14.43 -1.86 7.54
CA TYR A 105 -14.27 -2.75 8.69
C TYR A 105 -14.30 -1.97 10.00
N ASN A 106 -15.14 -2.40 10.95
CA ASN A 106 -15.24 -1.81 12.27
C ASN A 106 -14.44 -2.65 13.29
N PHE A 107 -13.44 -2.04 13.90
CA PHE A 107 -12.60 -2.70 14.91
C PHE A 107 -13.28 -2.87 16.28
N SER A 108 -14.29 -2.06 16.60
CA SER A 108 -14.96 -2.11 17.91
C SER A 108 -15.88 -3.32 18.06
N ASP A 109 -16.54 -3.73 16.99
CA ASP A 109 -17.44 -4.89 16.96
C ASP A 109 -16.93 -6.04 16.08
N ASN A 110 -15.78 -5.84 15.41
CA ASN A 110 -15.11 -6.83 14.56
C ASN A 110 -16.00 -7.29 13.39
N THR A 111 -16.73 -6.36 12.78
CA THR A 111 -17.64 -6.62 11.65
C THR A 111 -17.28 -5.81 10.40
N TRP A 112 -17.58 -6.39 9.25
CA TRP A 112 -17.71 -5.61 8.01
C TRP A 112 -19.08 -4.94 8.01
N GLY A 113 -19.10 -3.61 7.89
CA GLY A 113 -20.30 -2.81 7.96
C GLY A 113 -20.65 -2.19 6.61
N GLY A 114 -20.27 -0.92 6.45
CA GLY A 114 -20.66 -0.10 5.30
C GLY A 114 -19.96 -0.51 3.99
N LYS A 115 -20.70 -0.36 2.89
CA LYS A 115 -20.21 -0.57 1.53
C LYS A 115 -20.77 0.49 0.60
N PHE A 116 -19.93 1.05 -0.27
CA PHE A 116 -20.38 1.99 -1.30
C PHE A 116 -19.46 1.95 -2.52
N ASP A 117 -19.99 2.39 -3.65
CA ASP A 117 -19.31 2.28 -4.94
C ASP A 117 -18.14 3.27 -5.06
N MET A 118 -17.10 2.84 -5.76
CA MET A 118 -16.04 3.74 -6.20
C MET A 118 -16.45 4.46 -7.50
N PRO A 119 -15.83 5.59 -7.84
CA PRO A 119 -15.99 6.21 -9.16
C PRO A 119 -15.65 5.21 -10.27
N LYS A 120 -16.49 5.13 -11.31
CA LYS A 120 -16.30 4.19 -12.44
C LYS A 120 -14.95 4.33 -13.14
N GLU A 121 -14.37 5.52 -13.07
CA GLU A 121 -13.11 5.88 -13.71
C GLU A 121 -11.90 5.80 -12.76
N MET A 122 -12.08 5.28 -11.55
CA MET A 122 -10.98 5.04 -10.62
C MET A 122 -10.26 3.73 -10.96
N ALA A 123 -8.96 3.70 -10.69
CA ALA A 123 -8.16 2.48 -10.81
C ALA A 123 -8.61 1.39 -9.83
N HIS A 124 -8.32 0.13 -10.16
CA HIS A 124 -8.71 -1.01 -9.33
C HIS A 124 -7.51 -1.64 -8.59
N SER A 125 -6.29 -1.38 -9.07
CA SER A 125 -5.05 -1.89 -8.46
C SER A 125 -3.89 -0.92 -8.65
N HIS A 126 -2.79 -1.11 -7.90
CA HIS A 126 -1.56 -0.30 -7.99
C HIS A 126 -1.79 1.21 -7.77
N LEU A 127 -2.88 1.57 -7.11
CA LEU A 127 -3.19 2.94 -6.67
C LEU A 127 -2.37 3.28 -5.41
N GLY A 128 -1.89 4.51 -5.34
CA GLY A 128 -1.45 5.08 -4.07
C GLY A 128 -2.67 5.55 -3.29
N MET A 129 -2.72 5.24 -1.99
CA MET A 129 -3.84 5.60 -1.12
C MET A 129 -3.35 6.06 0.25
N VAL A 130 -3.94 7.14 0.72
CA VAL A 130 -3.45 7.94 1.84
C VAL A 130 -4.58 8.76 2.47
N THR A 131 -4.41 9.21 3.71
CA THR A 131 -5.45 9.95 4.43
C THR A 131 -4.89 11.03 5.35
N ASP A 132 -5.63 12.12 5.50
CA ASP A 132 -5.41 13.16 6.53
C ASP A 132 -6.35 12.97 7.75
N GLY A 133 -7.03 11.83 7.82
CA GLY A 133 -8.01 11.49 8.85
C GLY A 133 -9.46 11.70 8.41
N ARG A 134 -9.78 12.77 7.68
CA ARG A 134 -11.13 13.02 7.15
C ARG A 134 -11.26 12.59 5.70
N TYR A 135 -10.26 12.89 4.90
CA TYR A 135 -10.24 12.61 3.49
C TYR A 135 -9.34 11.43 3.18
N ILE A 136 -9.74 10.59 2.22
CA ILE A 136 -8.90 9.53 1.67
C ILE A 136 -8.60 9.89 0.22
N TYR A 137 -7.32 10.10 -0.09
CA TYR A 137 -6.87 10.45 -1.43
C TYR A 137 -6.42 9.17 -2.14
N VAL A 138 -6.88 9.00 -3.37
CA VAL A 138 -6.57 7.86 -4.23
C VAL A 138 -5.98 8.42 -5.52
N VAL A 139 -4.75 8.03 -5.82
CA VAL A 139 -3.95 8.65 -6.88
C VAL A 139 -3.47 7.57 -7.84
N THR A 140 -3.81 7.74 -9.11
CA THR A 140 -3.45 6.86 -10.23
C THR A 140 -3.86 5.41 -10.03
N GLY A 141 -3.05 4.47 -10.53
CA GLY A 141 -3.25 3.03 -10.50
C GLY A 141 -3.51 2.47 -11.89
N GLN A 142 -4.00 1.25 -11.95
CA GLN A 142 -4.29 0.50 -13.17
C GLN A 142 -5.75 0.03 -13.18
N TYR A 143 -6.36 0.04 -14.36
CA TYR A 143 -7.73 -0.41 -14.55
C TYR A 143 -7.86 -1.93 -14.64
N GLY A 144 -8.94 -2.49 -14.09
CA GLY A 144 -9.36 -3.85 -14.37
C GLY A 144 -8.34 -4.93 -14.00
N PRO A 145 -8.58 -6.17 -14.46
CA PRO A 145 -7.66 -7.26 -14.25
C PRO A 145 -6.54 -7.17 -15.30
N GLN A 146 -5.34 -7.62 -14.91
CA GLN A 146 -4.14 -7.89 -15.73
C GLN A 146 -4.05 -7.18 -17.10
N CYS A 147 -2.93 -6.49 -17.32
CA CYS A 147 -2.50 -6.00 -18.64
C CYS A 147 -3.35 -4.86 -19.22
N ARG A 148 -3.72 -3.93 -18.34
CA ARG A 148 -4.38 -2.66 -18.66
C ARG A 148 -3.44 -1.51 -18.33
N GLY A 149 -3.60 -0.42 -19.07
CA GLY A 149 -2.77 0.76 -18.89
C GLY A 149 -3.00 1.45 -17.55
N PRO A 150 -1.99 2.17 -17.05
CA PRO A 150 -2.14 3.01 -15.87
C PRO A 150 -3.02 4.23 -16.17
N THR A 151 -3.61 4.84 -15.14
CA THR A 151 -4.44 6.06 -15.23
C THR A 151 -3.78 7.21 -14.49
N ALA A 152 -3.91 8.43 -15.00
CA ALA A 152 -3.47 9.65 -14.33
C ALA A 152 -4.57 10.27 -13.45
N ARG A 153 -5.75 9.64 -13.38
CA ARG A 153 -6.90 10.15 -12.63
C ARG A 153 -6.72 9.97 -11.14
N ASN A 154 -7.20 10.96 -10.40
CA ASN A 154 -7.02 11.10 -8.97
C ASN A 154 -8.37 11.47 -8.36
N PHE A 155 -8.63 10.95 -7.16
CA PHE A 155 -9.91 11.11 -6.47
C PHE A 155 -9.66 11.34 -4.99
N VAL A 156 -10.60 12.00 -4.34
CA VAL A 156 -10.65 12.15 -2.89
C VAL A 156 -12.02 11.74 -2.37
N LEU A 157 -12.03 10.95 -1.31
CA LEU A 157 -13.24 10.56 -0.57
C LEU A 157 -13.35 11.43 0.67
N ASP A 158 -14.45 12.17 0.82
CA ASP A 158 -14.86 12.71 2.11
C ASP A 158 -15.48 11.56 2.93
N THR A 159 -14.82 11.13 4.00
CA THR A 159 -15.29 9.97 4.80
C THR A 159 -16.50 10.29 5.68
N GLU A 160 -16.74 11.56 6.03
CA GLU A 160 -17.93 11.98 6.77
C GLU A 160 -19.16 11.97 5.87
N ARG A 161 -19.01 12.51 4.66
CA ARG A 161 -20.10 12.59 3.67
C ARG A 161 -20.27 11.34 2.83
N LYS A 162 -19.24 10.49 2.76
CA LYS A 162 -19.13 9.33 1.87
C LYS A 162 -19.30 9.72 0.40
N GLU A 163 -18.76 10.88 0.05
CA GLU A 163 -18.81 11.44 -1.30
C GLU A 163 -17.42 11.44 -1.92
N TRP A 164 -17.36 11.12 -3.21
CA TRP A 164 -16.14 11.19 -4.01
C TRP A 164 -16.08 12.51 -4.78
N HIS A 165 -14.88 13.07 -4.88
CA HIS A 165 -14.57 14.22 -5.71
C HIS A 165 -13.33 13.95 -6.56
N ASP A 166 -13.28 14.55 -7.75
CA ASP A 166 -12.11 14.49 -8.62
C ASP A 166 -10.98 15.40 -8.11
N LEU A 167 -9.74 14.95 -8.32
CA LEU A 167 -8.54 15.76 -8.17
C LEU A 167 -7.87 15.96 -9.54
N PRO A 168 -7.07 17.03 -9.70
CA PRO A 168 -6.31 17.28 -10.93
C PRO A 168 -5.49 16.05 -11.35
N PRO A 169 -5.56 15.64 -12.63
CA PRO A 169 -4.79 14.51 -13.10
C PRO A 169 -3.30 14.82 -13.08
N LEU A 170 -2.47 13.78 -12.96
CA LEU A 170 -1.02 13.93 -13.12
C LEU A 170 -0.64 14.09 -14.60
N PRO A 171 0.52 14.71 -14.89
CA PRO A 171 1.05 14.75 -16.26
C PRO A 171 1.27 13.34 -16.85
N VAL A 172 1.67 12.38 -16.01
CA VAL A 172 1.93 10.97 -16.38
C VAL A 172 1.40 10.05 -15.27
N PRO A 173 0.71 8.93 -15.61
CA PRO A 173 0.27 7.91 -14.64
C PRO A 173 1.43 7.27 -13.86
N ARG A 174 1.39 7.25 -12.51
CA ARG A 174 2.50 6.73 -11.66
C ARG A 174 2.15 6.63 -10.16
N ALA A 175 2.88 5.81 -9.39
CA ALA A 175 2.65 5.55 -7.95
C ALA A 175 2.71 6.81 -7.04
N CYS A 176 1.98 6.79 -5.91
CA CYS A 176 1.81 7.94 -5.00
C CYS A 176 2.12 7.60 -3.53
N VAL A 177 2.58 8.61 -2.78
CA VAL A 177 2.97 8.55 -1.36
C VAL A 177 2.49 9.82 -0.65
N VAL A 178 1.99 9.79 0.58
CA VAL A 178 1.63 11.03 1.32
C VAL A 178 2.39 11.16 2.60
N ALA A 179 2.83 12.39 2.82
CA ALA A 179 3.55 12.77 4.01
C ALA A 179 3.16 14.16 4.45
N ASN A 180 2.92 14.30 5.75
CA ASN A 180 2.69 15.57 6.45
C ASN A 180 1.66 16.46 5.77
N ASP A 181 0.47 15.90 5.57
CA ASP A 181 -0.69 16.60 4.97
C ASP A 181 -0.48 17.09 3.53
N LYS A 182 0.62 16.66 2.87
CA LYS A 182 0.91 16.98 1.48
C LYS A 182 0.78 15.75 0.60
N LEU A 183 0.03 15.91 -0.50
CA LEU A 183 -0.10 14.87 -1.51
C LEU A 183 1.16 14.81 -2.37
N LEU A 184 2.03 13.82 -2.12
CA LEU A 184 3.26 13.61 -2.88
C LEU A 184 3.10 12.46 -3.88
N VAL A 185 3.78 12.55 -5.00
CA VAL A 185 3.79 11.51 -6.03
C VAL A 185 5.24 11.24 -6.33
N ILE A 186 5.70 10.04 -6.00
CA ILE A 186 7.12 9.69 -5.97
C ILE A 186 7.35 8.51 -6.92
N GLY A 187 8.13 8.74 -7.97
CA GLY A 187 8.53 7.71 -8.92
C GLY A 187 7.35 7.09 -9.66
N GLY A 188 7.30 5.75 -9.67
CA GLY A 188 6.33 4.96 -10.40
C GLY A 188 6.78 4.58 -11.82
N GLN A 189 5.90 3.92 -12.56
CA GLN A 189 6.22 3.38 -13.88
C GLN A 189 5.12 3.71 -14.88
N GLU A 190 5.52 4.14 -16.08
CA GLU A 190 4.67 4.17 -17.27
C GLU A 190 4.89 2.91 -18.11
N GLY A 191 3.80 2.44 -18.70
CA GLY A 191 3.79 1.27 -19.55
C GLY A 191 3.66 -0.01 -18.74
N ASP A 192 3.01 -0.99 -19.35
CA ASP A 192 2.86 -2.32 -18.80
C ASP A 192 2.59 -3.30 -19.96
N PHE A 193 2.46 -4.58 -19.63
CA PHE A 193 1.86 -5.57 -20.48
C PHE A 193 0.50 -5.08 -21.00
N MET A 194 0.23 -5.22 -22.30
CA MET A 194 -1.11 -5.00 -22.86
C MET A 194 -1.69 -6.30 -23.37
N ALA A 195 -2.99 -6.50 -23.15
CA ALA A 195 -3.70 -7.62 -23.75
C ALA A 195 -3.52 -7.62 -25.28
N LYS A 196 -3.16 -8.78 -25.84
CA LYS A 196 -3.15 -8.96 -27.29
C LYS A 196 -4.60 -8.98 -27.79
N PRO A 197 -4.98 -8.09 -28.75
CA PRO A 197 -6.34 -8.09 -29.29
C PRO A 197 -6.74 -9.48 -29.80
N GLY A 198 -7.91 -9.96 -29.39
CA GLY A 198 -8.46 -11.25 -29.79
C GLY A 198 -7.74 -12.49 -29.24
N SER A 199 -6.88 -12.36 -28.22
CA SER A 199 -6.23 -13.54 -27.64
C SER A 199 -7.18 -14.34 -26.75
N PRO A 200 -7.39 -15.65 -27.03
CA PRO A 200 -8.29 -16.49 -26.24
C PRO A 200 -7.76 -16.84 -24.84
N ILE A 201 -6.50 -16.52 -24.54
CA ILE A 201 -5.80 -16.91 -23.29
C ILE A 201 -5.20 -15.67 -22.60
N PHE A 202 -5.78 -14.48 -22.79
CA PHE A 202 -5.29 -13.24 -22.16
C PHE A 202 -3.77 -13.04 -22.32
N LYS A 203 -3.19 -13.43 -23.48
CA LYS A 203 -1.75 -13.29 -23.68
C LYS A 203 -1.41 -11.80 -23.73
N CYS A 204 -0.54 -11.37 -22.83
CA CYS A 204 -0.11 -10.00 -22.81
C CYS A 204 1.22 -9.80 -23.54
N VAL A 205 1.31 -8.71 -24.27
CA VAL A 205 2.54 -8.28 -24.96
C VAL A 205 3.20 -7.21 -24.13
N ARG A 206 4.47 -7.42 -23.80
CA ARG A 206 5.27 -6.46 -23.05
C ARG A 206 5.54 -5.22 -23.91
N ARG A 207 5.29 -4.04 -23.36
CA ARG A 207 5.71 -2.76 -23.97
C ARG A 207 6.99 -2.23 -23.34
N SER A 208 7.51 -1.13 -23.89
CA SER A 208 8.54 -0.36 -23.21
C SER A 208 7.98 0.15 -21.90
N GLU A 209 8.71 -0.09 -20.83
CA GLU A 209 8.39 0.37 -19.48
C GLU A 209 9.40 1.47 -19.15
N MET A 210 8.92 2.60 -18.64
CA MET A 210 9.75 3.70 -18.16
C MET A 210 9.53 3.84 -16.65
N VAL A 211 10.61 3.81 -15.89
CA VAL A 211 10.57 4.01 -14.43
C VAL A 211 11.01 5.45 -14.16
N TYR A 212 10.29 6.16 -13.30
CA TYR A 212 10.55 7.56 -13.01
C TYR A 212 11.27 7.75 -11.68
N SER A 213 12.06 8.82 -11.60
CA SER A 213 12.60 9.36 -10.35
C SER A 213 11.86 10.61 -9.88
N ASP A 214 10.99 11.19 -10.72
CA ASP A 214 10.36 12.48 -10.47
C ASP A 214 9.50 12.47 -9.22
N VAL A 215 9.42 13.64 -8.56
CA VAL A 215 8.62 13.86 -7.38
C VAL A 215 7.72 15.05 -7.63
N TYR A 216 6.42 14.90 -7.38
CA TYR A 216 5.46 16.00 -7.44
C TYR A 216 4.76 16.18 -6.11
N MET A 217 4.37 17.41 -5.82
CA MET A 217 3.58 17.79 -4.67
C MET A 217 2.36 18.57 -5.16
N LEU A 218 1.16 18.21 -4.71
CA LEU A 218 -0.02 19.03 -4.94
C LEU A 218 0.05 20.27 -4.03
N ASP A 219 -0.05 21.45 -4.61
CA ASP A 219 -0.11 22.72 -3.86
C ASP A 219 -1.55 23.11 -3.47
N ASP A 220 -1.68 24.17 -2.68
CA ASP A 220 -2.96 24.69 -2.19
C ASP A 220 -3.85 25.25 -3.31
N GLU A 221 -3.28 25.50 -4.50
CA GLU A 221 -4.00 25.92 -5.70
C GLU A 221 -4.45 24.74 -6.57
N MET A 222 -4.30 23.50 -6.08
CA MET A 222 -4.60 22.27 -6.81
C MET A 222 -3.73 22.13 -8.07
N LYS A 223 -2.45 22.47 -7.99
CA LYS A 223 -1.47 22.29 -9.07
C LYS A 223 -0.32 21.41 -8.62
N TRP A 224 0.16 20.59 -9.55
CA TRP A 224 1.31 19.71 -9.32
C TRP A 224 2.61 20.49 -9.48
N LYS A 225 3.34 20.65 -8.38
CA LYS A 225 4.68 21.24 -8.34
C LYS A 225 5.74 20.16 -8.31
N GLU A 226 6.74 20.27 -9.18
CA GLU A 226 7.90 19.37 -9.19
C GLU A 226 8.85 19.66 -8.02
N LEU A 227 9.38 18.60 -7.41
CA LEU A 227 10.35 18.59 -6.32
C LEU A 227 11.62 17.85 -6.75
N PRO A 228 12.73 17.96 -5.98
CA PRO A 228 13.95 17.23 -6.28
C PRO A 228 13.71 15.72 -6.49
N PRO A 229 14.24 15.13 -7.59
CA PRO A 229 13.97 13.75 -7.93
C PRO A 229 14.71 12.77 -7.01
N MET A 230 14.21 11.54 -6.94
CA MET A 230 14.88 10.44 -6.25
C MET A 230 16.30 10.23 -6.80
N PRO A 231 17.25 9.75 -5.97
CA PRO A 231 18.61 9.42 -6.43
C PRO A 231 18.66 8.34 -7.51
N LYS A 232 17.56 7.59 -7.66
CA LYS A 232 17.41 6.50 -8.61
C LYS A 232 15.93 6.36 -8.99
N PRO A 233 15.58 6.06 -10.25
CA PRO A 233 14.21 5.74 -10.62
C PRO A 233 13.69 4.53 -9.84
N ASP A 234 12.46 4.59 -9.35
CA ASP A 234 11.86 3.52 -8.55
C ASP A 234 10.34 3.39 -8.76
N SER A 235 9.84 2.16 -8.69
CA SER A 235 8.43 1.80 -8.90
C SER A 235 8.05 0.59 -8.06
N HIS A 236 6.76 0.20 -8.04
CA HIS A 236 6.26 -0.87 -7.17
C HIS A 236 6.54 -0.60 -5.68
N ILE A 237 6.38 0.66 -5.32
CA ILE A 237 6.61 1.22 -3.98
C ILE A 237 5.32 1.69 -3.32
N GLU A 238 4.15 1.25 -3.77
CA GLU A 238 2.83 1.73 -3.34
C GLU A 238 2.66 1.66 -1.81
N PHE A 239 3.25 0.63 -1.20
CA PHE A 239 3.25 0.38 0.25
C PHE A 239 4.67 0.24 0.83
N ALA A 240 5.70 0.58 0.04
CA ALA A 240 7.09 0.38 0.39
C ALA A 240 7.71 1.60 1.09
N TRP A 241 6.90 2.37 1.82
CA TRP A 241 7.32 3.61 2.47
C TRP A 241 6.68 3.83 3.84
N THR A 242 7.24 4.71 4.65
CA THR A 242 6.68 5.16 5.93
C THR A 242 7.19 6.56 6.28
N ASN A 243 6.39 7.33 7.03
CA ASN A 243 6.80 8.63 7.57
C ASN A 243 7.55 8.45 8.89
N VAL A 244 8.69 9.11 9.04
CA VAL A 244 9.52 9.13 10.26
C VAL A 244 10.18 10.50 10.40
N ASN A 245 9.98 11.21 11.52
CA ASN A 245 10.63 12.48 11.85
C ASN A 245 10.69 13.47 10.65
N ASN A 246 9.53 13.89 10.13
CA ASN A 246 9.41 14.80 8.99
C ASN A 246 10.16 14.32 7.72
N SER A 247 10.32 13.00 7.57
CA SER A 247 10.97 12.39 6.41
C SER A 247 10.16 11.21 5.88
N ILE A 248 10.22 10.99 4.57
CA ILE A 248 9.70 9.78 3.93
C ILE A 248 10.84 8.78 3.81
N ILE A 249 10.61 7.57 4.32
CA ILE A 249 11.54 6.45 4.21
C ILE A 249 10.99 5.46 3.21
N ILE A 250 11.72 5.17 2.14
CA ILE A 250 11.35 4.22 1.09
C ILE A 250 12.30 3.03 1.12
N ALA A 251 11.77 1.80 1.11
CA ALA A 251 12.56 0.59 1.19
C ALA A 251 12.04 -0.53 0.29
N GLY A 252 12.82 -0.82 -0.76
CA GLY A 252 12.46 -1.76 -1.81
C GLY A 252 11.89 -1.05 -3.03
N GLY A 253 11.47 -1.82 -4.03
CA GLY A 253 10.97 -1.32 -5.30
C GLY A 253 11.66 -1.95 -6.50
N THR A 254 11.36 -1.43 -7.68
CA THR A 254 11.87 -1.87 -8.97
C THR A 254 12.38 -0.68 -9.76
N THR A 255 13.62 -0.78 -10.22
CA THR A 255 14.31 0.24 -10.99
C THR A 255 14.53 -0.19 -12.44
N GLU A 256 15.30 0.61 -13.17
CA GLU A 256 15.66 0.36 -14.55
C GLU A 256 16.27 -1.04 -14.78
N LYS A 257 16.07 -1.52 -16.00
CA LYS A 257 16.61 -2.81 -16.42
C LYS A 257 18.13 -2.77 -16.41
N HIS A 258 18.72 -3.88 -15.99
CA HIS A 258 20.16 -4.04 -16.03
C HIS A 258 20.70 -3.78 -17.45
N PRO A 259 21.72 -2.93 -17.62
CA PRO A 259 22.10 -2.40 -18.94
C PRO A 259 22.52 -3.48 -19.94
N ILE A 260 23.13 -4.57 -19.45
CA ILE A 260 23.61 -5.69 -20.26
C ILE A 260 22.51 -6.73 -20.51
N ASN A 261 22.04 -7.42 -19.47
CA ASN A 261 21.11 -8.55 -19.63
C ASN A 261 19.63 -8.14 -19.78
N LYS A 262 19.32 -6.84 -19.70
CA LYS A 262 17.98 -6.25 -19.83
C LYS A 262 16.92 -6.81 -18.85
N ARG A 263 17.36 -7.47 -17.78
CA ARG A 263 16.46 -7.98 -16.74
C ARG A 263 16.03 -6.87 -15.80
N MET A 264 14.83 -7.00 -15.25
CA MET A 264 14.31 -6.15 -14.19
C MET A 264 15.29 -6.16 -13.01
N THR A 265 15.59 -4.99 -12.46
CA THR A 265 16.47 -4.85 -11.29
C THR A 265 15.64 -4.38 -10.11
N LEU A 266 15.84 -5.00 -8.95
CA LEU A 266 15.16 -4.62 -7.72
C LEU A 266 15.99 -3.60 -6.93
N VAL A 267 15.34 -2.82 -6.08
CA VAL A 267 16.01 -1.84 -5.21
C VAL A 267 16.33 -2.48 -3.86
N GLY A 268 17.52 -2.19 -3.34
CA GLY A 268 17.95 -2.61 -2.00
C GLY A 268 18.48 -1.46 -1.15
N GLU A 269 18.62 -0.27 -1.70
CA GLU A 269 18.88 0.95 -0.93
C GLU A 269 17.63 1.34 -0.13
N VAL A 270 17.84 1.95 1.04
CA VAL A 270 16.79 2.63 1.80
C VAL A 270 16.97 4.13 1.60
N PHE A 271 15.98 4.76 0.96
CA PHE A 271 15.99 6.19 0.66
C PHE A 271 15.28 6.97 1.76
N ARG A 272 15.84 8.13 2.12
CA ARG A 272 15.20 9.14 2.97
C ARG A 272 15.00 10.40 2.13
N PHE A 273 13.78 10.91 2.12
CA PHE A 273 13.47 12.26 1.66
C PHE A 273 13.14 13.14 2.85
N ASN A 274 13.95 14.14 3.13
CA ASN A 274 13.68 15.11 4.19
C ASN A 274 12.69 16.16 3.68
N LEU A 275 11.53 16.30 4.32
CA LEU A 275 10.46 17.19 3.86
C LEU A 275 10.68 18.66 4.23
N GLU A 276 11.60 18.93 5.16
CA GLU A 276 12.01 20.29 5.51
C GLU A 276 13.03 20.84 4.51
N THR A 277 14.08 20.06 4.22
CA THR A 277 15.16 20.49 3.32
C THR A 277 14.91 20.15 1.86
N LEU A 278 13.95 19.25 1.58
CA LEU A 278 13.67 18.68 0.25
C LEU A 278 14.87 17.93 -0.34
N GLU A 279 15.66 17.29 0.52
CA GLU A 279 16.87 16.57 0.12
C GLU A 279 16.70 15.06 0.24
N TRP A 280 17.29 14.36 -0.73
CA TRP A 280 17.37 12.90 -0.74
C TRP A 280 18.70 12.42 -0.15
N SER A 281 18.63 11.32 0.62
CA SER A 281 19.82 10.60 1.10
C SER A 281 19.59 9.10 1.09
N VAL A 282 20.68 8.33 0.96
CA VAL A 282 20.66 6.88 1.16
C VAL A 282 21.09 6.59 2.58
N ILE A 283 20.16 6.09 3.41
CA ILE A 283 20.38 5.91 4.85
C ILE A 283 20.70 4.47 5.25
N GLY A 284 20.65 3.53 4.30
CA GLY A 284 20.95 2.14 4.57
C GLY A 284 20.70 1.22 3.37
N ARG A 285 20.79 -0.08 3.63
CA ARG A 285 20.49 -1.14 2.65
C ARG A 285 19.67 -2.25 3.31
N LEU A 286 18.71 -2.77 2.55
CA LEU A 286 17.98 -3.98 2.89
C LEU A 286 18.91 -5.21 2.83
N PRO A 287 18.58 -6.29 3.57
CA PRO A 287 19.34 -7.55 3.52
C PRO A 287 19.42 -8.18 2.13
N PHE A 288 18.49 -7.83 1.25
CA PHE A 288 18.44 -8.23 -0.16
C PHE A 288 17.56 -7.24 -0.92
N ARG A 289 17.69 -7.21 -2.25
CA ARG A 289 16.86 -6.37 -3.12
C ARG A 289 15.47 -7.00 -3.26
N ILE A 290 14.42 -6.19 -3.18
CA ILE A 290 13.03 -6.66 -3.11
C ILE A 290 12.06 -5.61 -3.64
N LYS A 291 10.95 -6.02 -4.26
CA LYS A 291 9.84 -5.14 -4.67
C LYS A 291 8.54 -5.49 -3.95
N THR A 292 7.57 -4.57 -4.02
CA THR A 292 6.21 -4.74 -3.46
C THR A 292 6.24 -5.13 -1.97
N THR A 293 7.09 -4.47 -1.21
CA THR A 293 7.19 -4.62 0.25
C THR A 293 6.11 -3.80 0.93
N LEU A 294 5.72 -4.25 2.13
CA LEU A 294 5.02 -3.43 3.10
C LEU A 294 6.05 -2.89 4.07
N VAL A 295 6.14 -1.57 4.23
CA VAL A 295 7.08 -0.92 5.14
C VAL A 295 6.30 -0.24 6.26
N GLY A 296 6.84 -0.29 7.48
CA GLY A 296 6.24 0.38 8.62
C GLY A 296 7.30 0.80 9.63
N TYR A 297 7.00 1.79 10.44
CA TYR A 297 7.86 2.25 11.52
C TYR A 297 7.11 2.21 12.84
N TRP A 298 7.72 1.61 13.86
CA TRP A 298 7.14 1.54 15.20
C TRP A 298 8.24 1.49 16.26
N ASP A 299 8.14 2.38 17.25
CA ASP A 299 8.99 2.39 18.45
C ASP A 299 10.51 2.36 18.15
N GLY A 300 10.97 3.19 17.20
CA GLY A 300 12.39 3.23 16.84
C GLY A 300 12.83 2.17 15.82
N TRP A 301 11.92 1.30 15.37
CA TRP A 301 12.22 0.21 14.45
C TRP A 301 11.56 0.43 13.08
N LEU A 302 12.36 0.31 12.03
CA LEU A 302 11.88 0.18 10.65
C LEU A 302 11.65 -1.30 10.35
N TYR A 303 10.45 -1.62 9.85
CA TYR A 303 10.02 -2.95 9.46
C TYR A 303 9.81 -3.01 7.96
N PHE A 304 10.09 -4.18 7.37
CA PHE A 304 9.53 -4.53 6.07
C PHE A 304 9.10 -6.00 6.05
N THR A 305 8.07 -6.30 5.26
CA THR A 305 7.57 -7.68 5.07
C THR A 305 7.00 -7.85 3.67
N SER A 306 6.68 -9.09 3.32
CA SER A 306 6.11 -9.47 2.02
C SER A 306 7.07 -9.15 0.85
N GLY A 307 6.57 -9.27 -0.38
CA GLY A 307 7.31 -8.86 -1.57
C GLY A 307 8.15 -9.95 -2.24
N GLN A 308 8.58 -9.67 -3.47
CA GLN A 308 9.35 -10.60 -4.28
C GLN A 308 10.81 -10.16 -4.35
N ARG A 309 11.71 -10.94 -3.75
CA ARG A 309 13.16 -10.69 -3.84
C ARG A 309 13.77 -11.33 -5.07
N ASP A 310 14.98 -10.92 -5.40
CA ASP A 310 15.77 -11.56 -6.45
C ASP A 310 16.59 -12.76 -5.94
N LYS A 311 17.33 -13.40 -6.85
CA LYS A 311 18.24 -14.52 -6.52
C LYS A 311 19.60 -14.05 -6.00
N GLY A 312 19.87 -12.74 -5.98
CA GLY A 312 21.10 -12.13 -5.49
C GLY A 312 21.69 -11.09 -6.46
N PRO A 313 22.81 -10.45 -6.06
CA PRO A 313 23.41 -9.33 -6.79
C PRO A 313 23.73 -9.63 -8.25
N SER A 314 24.29 -10.82 -8.52
CA SER A 314 24.68 -11.29 -9.86
C SER A 314 23.53 -11.90 -10.66
N ASN A 315 22.37 -12.15 -10.04
CA ASN A 315 21.22 -12.76 -10.70
C ASN A 315 19.92 -12.05 -10.28
N PRO A 316 19.51 -11.01 -11.02
CA PRO A 316 18.32 -10.22 -10.67
C PRO A 316 17.00 -10.94 -11.00
N SER A 317 17.04 -12.24 -11.31
CA SER A 317 15.83 -13.01 -11.60
C SER A 317 14.98 -13.15 -10.33
N PRO A 318 13.63 -13.18 -10.46
CA PRO A 318 12.74 -13.40 -9.33
C PRO A 318 13.05 -14.67 -8.54
N LYS A 319 12.91 -14.57 -7.22
CA LYS A 319 12.88 -15.68 -6.26
C LYS A 319 11.48 -15.77 -5.63
N LYS A 320 11.25 -16.78 -4.79
CA LYS A 320 9.99 -16.93 -4.03
C LYS A 320 9.70 -15.66 -3.23
N VAL A 321 8.42 -15.33 -3.14
CA VAL A 321 7.89 -14.26 -2.28
C VAL A 321 8.35 -14.50 -0.84
N VAL A 322 8.77 -13.43 -0.19
CA VAL A 322 9.25 -13.45 1.18
C VAL A 322 8.03 -13.40 2.10
N GLY A 323 7.82 -14.43 2.92
CA GLY A 323 6.73 -14.44 3.92
C GLY A 323 7.17 -14.01 5.32
N CYS A 324 8.47 -13.77 5.53
CA CYS A 324 9.00 -13.36 6.82
C CYS A 324 9.15 -11.83 6.92
N MET A 325 9.03 -11.34 8.15
CA MET A 325 9.22 -9.93 8.49
C MET A 325 10.67 -9.67 8.91
N TRP A 326 11.18 -8.51 8.52
CA TRP A 326 12.52 -8.03 8.86
C TRP A 326 12.41 -6.68 9.54
N ARG A 327 13.36 -6.36 10.43
CA ARG A 327 13.42 -5.05 11.09
C ARG A 327 14.85 -4.63 11.39
N THR A 328 15.05 -3.32 11.50
CA THR A 328 16.28 -2.70 11.99
C THR A 328 15.96 -1.50 12.86
N LYS A 329 16.85 -1.15 13.80
CA LYS A 329 16.75 0.12 14.50
C LYS A 329 17.01 1.25 13.49
N LEU A 330 16.19 2.28 13.56
CA LEU A 330 16.30 3.48 12.74
C LEU A 330 16.17 4.71 13.64
N HIS A 331 17.28 5.42 13.80
CA HIS A 331 17.38 6.68 14.54
C HIS A 331 17.68 7.77 13.52
N LEU A 332 16.77 8.75 13.38
CA LEU A 332 16.80 9.79 12.35
C LEU A 332 16.65 11.20 12.93
#